data_AF-A0A956PWD1-F1
#
_entry.id   AF-A0A956PWD1-F1
#
_cell.length_a   1.000
_cell.length_b   1.000
_cell.length_c   1.000
_cell.angle_alpha   90.00
_cell.angle_beta   90.00
_cell.angle_gamma   90.00
#
_symmetry.space_group_name_H-M   'P 1'
#
loop_
_entity.id
_entity.type
_entity.pdbx_description
1 polymer ?
#
loop_
_entity_poly.entity_id
_entity_poly.type
_entity_poly.pdbx_seq_one_letter_code
_entity_poly.pdbx_strand_id
1 'polypeptide(L)'
;SIFVNPSQFGPGEDLAAYPRDLERDAALCASVGVDALFLPEPEQVYPPDFDTWIHPGRAGELACGPWRPGHFRGVLTVVHRLFQWVRPQLSIFGRKDAQQLWLIRRMAEDLGLAHQIEAGPLIRDPDGLAMSSRNIYLSEEERRAALALPRTLQVLARRILDGEEPFAVREELWRGLGELPLL
;
A
#
# COMPACT_ATOMS: atom_id res chain seq x y z
N SER A 1 -11.30 6.20 -6.14
CA SER A 1 -11.66 5.07 -7.00
C SER A 1 -11.63 3.80 -6.18
N ILE A 2 -12.44 2.80 -6.53
CA ILE A 2 -12.37 1.46 -5.93
C ILE A 2 -12.14 0.49 -7.09
N PHE A 3 -10.98 -0.15 -7.08
CA PHE A 3 -10.58 -1.10 -8.12
C PHE A 3 -9.56 -2.08 -7.55
N VAL A 4 -9.91 -3.35 -7.46
CA VAL A 4 -8.98 -4.41 -7.07
C VAL A 4 -8.14 -4.76 -8.29
N ASN A 5 -7.00 -4.08 -8.43
CA ASN A 5 -6.15 -4.19 -9.60
C ASN A 5 -5.49 -5.58 -9.74
N PRO A 6 -5.87 -6.43 -10.71
CA PRO A 6 -5.32 -7.79 -10.81
C PRO A 6 -3.82 -7.81 -11.12
N SER A 7 -3.29 -6.83 -11.85
CA SER A 7 -1.88 -6.84 -12.28
C SER A 7 -0.87 -6.63 -11.15
N GLN A 8 -1.33 -6.19 -9.97
CA GLN A 8 -0.48 -6.03 -8.79
C GLN A 8 -0.47 -7.27 -7.89
N PHE A 9 -1.21 -8.33 -8.25
CA PHE A 9 -1.25 -9.59 -7.51
C PHE A 9 -0.38 -10.64 -8.18
N GLY A 10 0.49 -11.28 -7.40
CA GLY A 10 1.27 -12.43 -7.84
C GLY A 10 0.47 -13.74 -7.87
N PRO A 11 0.97 -14.80 -8.53
CA PRO A 11 0.40 -16.14 -8.41
C PRO A 11 0.37 -16.58 -6.94
N GLY A 12 -0.79 -17.06 -6.47
CA GLY A 12 -0.97 -17.48 -5.08
C GLY A 12 -1.22 -16.35 -4.07
N GLU A 13 -1.23 -15.08 -4.51
CA GLU A 13 -1.71 -13.98 -3.67
C GLU A 13 -3.24 -13.96 -3.57
N ASP A 14 -3.76 -13.10 -2.69
CA ASP A 14 -5.15 -13.10 -2.25
C ASP A 14 -6.14 -12.43 -3.21
N LEU A 15 -5.89 -12.40 -4.54
CA LEU A 15 -6.77 -11.71 -5.50
C LEU A 15 -8.22 -12.20 -5.44
N ALA A 16 -8.42 -13.52 -5.35
CA ALA A 16 -9.76 -14.12 -5.29
C ALA A 16 -10.43 -13.84 -3.94
N ALA A 17 -9.66 -13.90 -2.84
CA ALA A 17 -10.15 -13.73 -1.48
C ALA A 17 -10.20 -12.25 -1.01
N TYR A 18 -9.71 -11.31 -1.83
CA TYR A 18 -9.61 -9.90 -1.46
C TYR A 18 -11.00 -9.36 -1.07
N PRO A 19 -11.14 -8.70 0.10
CA PRO A 19 -12.44 -8.23 0.58
C PRO A 19 -13.05 -7.24 -0.41
N ARG A 20 -14.30 -7.47 -0.78
CA ARG A 20 -15.09 -6.59 -1.65
C ARG A 20 -16.48 -6.42 -1.04
N ASP A 21 -16.83 -5.19 -0.72
CA ASP A 21 -18.16 -4.83 -0.23
C ASP A 21 -18.51 -3.43 -0.74
N LEU A 22 -18.91 -3.38 -2.01
CA LEU A 22 -19.13 -2.11 -2.72
C LEU A 22 -20.26 -1.29 -2.09
N GLU A 23 -21.30 -1.94 -1.59
CA GLU A 23 -22.43 -1.28 -0.94
C GLU A 23 -21.97 -0.57 0.34
N ARG A 24 -21.21 -1.28 1.19
CA ARG A 24 -20.62 -0.70 2.39
C ARG A 24 -19.64 0.42 2.07
N ASP A 25 -18.74 0.21 1.12
CA ASP A 25 -17.74 1.21 0.73
C ASP A 25 -18.43 2.47 0.18
N ALA A 26 -19.48 2.32 -0.63
CA ALA A 26 -20.25 3.43 -1.16
C ALA A 26 -20.98 4.21 -0.07
N ALA A 27 -21.58 3.53 0.91
CA ALA A 27 -22.22 4.17 2.06
C ALA A 27 -21.22 4.96 2.91
N LEU A 28 -20.02 4.41 3.15
CA LEU A 28 -18.95 5.10 3.88
C LEU A 28 -18.48 6.35 3.12
N CYS A 29 -18.22 6.24 1.81
CA CYS A 29 -17.86 7.39 0.98
C CYS A 29 -18.95 8.47 0.98
N ALA A 30 -20.22 8.09 0.85
CA ALA A 30 -21.34 9.04 0.90
C ALA A 30 -21.41 9.77 2.26
N SER A 31 -21.15 9.07 3.37
CA SER A 31 -21.22 9.65 4.72
C SER A 31 -20.18 10.75 4.99
N VAL A 32 -19.09 10.78 4.22
CA VAL A 32 -18.04 11.81 4.31
C VAL A 32 -18.08 12.80 3.13
N GLY A 33 -19.16 12.78 2.33
CA GLY A 33 -19.39 13.75 1.26
C GLY A 33 -18.57 13.51 -0.01
N VAL A 34 -18.22 12.26 -0.34
CA VAL A 34 -17.59 11.94 -1.63
C VAL A 34 -18.61 12.17 -2.76
N ASP A 35 -18.26 13.03 -3.72
CA ASP A 35 -19.14 13.37 -4.86
C ASP A 35 -19.32 12.24 -5.87
N ALA A 36 -18.27 11.42 -6.08
CA ALA A 36 -18.28 10.37 -7.09
C ALA A 36 -17.36 9.19 -6.72
N LEU A 37 -17.83 7.98 -7.07
CA LEU A 37 -17.04 6.76 -7.03
C LEU A 37 -16.69 6.33 -8.45
N PHE A 38 -15.39 6.27 -8.75
CA PHE A 38 -14.90 5.70 -10.00
C PHE A 38 -14.60 4.21 -9.82
N LEU A 39 -15.36 3.38 -10.54
CA LEU A 39 -15.40 1.92 -10.43
C LEU A 39 -15.11 1.27 -11.80
N PRO A 40 -13.87 1.35 -12.32
CA PRO A 40 -13.56 0.76 -13.61
C PRO A 40 -13.52 -0.78 -13.51
N GLU A 41 -13.98 -1.45 -14.56
CA GLU A 41 -13.83 -2.91 -14.71
C GLU A 41 -12.41 -3.27 -15.16
N PRO A 42 -11.91 -4.49 -14.85
CA PRO A 42 -10.58 -4.93 -15.25
C PRO A 42 -10.31 -4.77 -16.75
N GLU A 43 -11.28 -5.07 -17.62
CA GLU A 43 -11.16 -4.98 -19.08
C GLU A 43 -11.12 -3.53 -19.58
N GLN A 44 -11.65 -2.57 -18.81
CA GLN A 44 -11.52 -1.14 -19.11
C GLN A 44 -10.12 -0.63 -18.75
N VAL A 45 -9.56 -1.17 -17.65
CA VAL A 45 -8.17 -0.88 -17.24
C VAL A 45 -7.18 -1.56 -18.17
N TYR A 46 -7.41 -2.82 -18.51
CA TYR A 46 -6.56 -3.67 -19.33
C TYR A 46 -7.39 -4.23 -20.49
N PRO A 47 -7.54 -3.46 -21.59
CA PRO A 47 -8.21 -3.95 -22.79
C PRO A 47 -7.50 -5.20 -23.35
N PRO A 48 -8.16 -5.96 -24.24
CA PRO A 48 -7.51 -7.03 -24.98
C PRO A 48 -6.18 -6.56 -25.60
N ASP A 49 -5.15 -7.40 -25.53
CA ASP A 49 -3.81 -7.13 -26.05
C ASP A 49 -3.07 -5.95 -25.37
N PHE A 50 -3.45 -5.61 -24.13
CA PHE A 50 -2.73 -4.60 -23.35
C PHE A 50 -1.27 -4.99 -23.08
N ASP A 51 -0.33 -4.23 -23.65
CA ASP A 51 1.12 -4.51 -23.56
C ASP A 51 1.96 -3.27 -23.16
N THR A 52 1.34 -2.23 -22.60
CA THR A 52 2.08 -1.02 -22.16
C THR A 52 2.20 -0.98 -20.64
N TRP A 53 3.44 -1.01 -20.14
CA TRP A 53 3.71 -1.13 -18.71
C TRP A 53 4.68 -0.08 -18.21
N ILE A 54 4.47 0.41 -16.99
CA ILE A 54 5.41 1.30 -16.30
C ILE A 54 6.26 0.49 -15.35
N HIS A 55 7.57 0.44 -15.60
CA HIS A 55 8.52 -0.29 -14.76
C HIS A 55 8.95 0.55 -13.55
N PRO A 56 9.00 0.01 -12.33
CA PRO A 56 9.36 0.76 -11.12
C PRO A 56 10.87 1.06 -10.97
N GLY A 57 11.67 0.66 -11.95
CA GLY A 57 13.13 0.75 -11.91
C GLY A 57 13.74 0.02 -10.71
N ARG A 58 15.00 0.39 -10.38
CA ARG A 58 15.79 -0.25 -9.32
C ARG A 58 15.16 -0.14 -7.93
N ALA A 59 14.41 0.93 -7.66
CA ALA A 59 13.74 1.11 -6.37
C ALA A 59 12.60 0.10 -6.15
N GLY A 60 12.02 -0.42 -7.24
CA GLY A 60 11.04 -1.51 -7.18
C GLY A 60 11.65 -2.87 -6.89
N GLU A 61 12.98 -3.02 -6.93
CA GLU A 61 13.72 -4.25 -6.61
C GLU A 61 14.19 -4.29 -5.15
N LEU A 62 13.88 -3.26 -4.36
CA LEU A 62 14.21 -3.17 -2.94
C LEU A 62 12.99 -3.49 -2.07
N ALA A 63 13.21 -3.66 -0.75
CA ALA A 63 12.18 -3.77 0.28
C ALA A 63 11.05 -4.79 -0.08
N CYS A 64 9.84 -4.34 -0.42
CA CYS A 64 8.72 -5.23 -0.74
C CYS A 64 8.86 -5.90 -2.12
N GLY A 65 9.67 -5.34 -3.01
CA GLY A 65 9.84 -5.76 -4.40
C GLY A 65 10.24 -7.23 -4.57
N PRO A 66 11.33 -7.69 -3.93
CA PRO A 66 11.79 -9.08 -4.02
C PRO A 66 10.73 -10.11 -3.59
N TRP A 67 9.87 -9.74 -2.66
CA TRP A 67 8.82 -10.62 -2.13
C TRP A 67 7.56 -10.62 -2.98
N ARG A 68 7.39 -9.65 -3.87
CA ARG A 68 6.20 -9.49 -4.72
C ARG A 68 6.58 -9.12 -6.16
N PRO A 69 7.21 -10.04 -6.91
CA PRO A 69 7.68 -9.77 -8.27
C PRO A 69 6.56 -9.24 -9.17
N GLY A 70 6.81 -8.14 -9.87
CA GLY A 70 5.84 -7.50 -10.76
C GLY A 70 4.80 -6.61 -10.07
N HIS A 71 4.68 -6.65 -8.73
CA HIS A 71 3.68 -5.88 -7.98
C HIS A 71 3.71 -4.39 -8.32
N PHE A 72 4.88 -3.74 -8.20
CA PHE A 72 4.99 -2.31 -8.45
C PHE A 72 4.84 -1.93 -9.92
N ARG A 73 5.13 -2.83 -10.87
CA ARG A 73 4.80 -2.61 -12.29
C ARG A 73 3.28 -2.50 -12.47
N GLY A 74 2.53 -3.39 -11.82
CA GLY A 74 1.07 -3.33 -11.80
C GLY A 74 0.53 -2.07 -11.13
N VAL A 75 1.07 -1.71 -9.96
CA VAL A 75 0.68 -0.50 -9.21
C VAL A 75 0.92 0.77 -10.04
N LEU A 76 2.12 0.96 -10.58
CA LEU A 76 2.44 2.18 -11.32
C LEU A 76 1.61 2.29 -12.60
N THR A 77 1.40 1.18 -13.30
CA THR A 77 0.58 1.16 -14.53
C THR A 77 -0.87 1.54 -14.24
N VAL A 78 -1.51 0.95 -13.22
CA VAL A 78 -2.90 1.30 -12.88
C VAL A 78 -3.02 2.74 -12.38
N VAL A 79 -2.09 3.19 -11.52
CA VAL A 79 -2.12 4.54 -10.95
C VAL A 79 -1.96 5.59 -12.05
N HIS A 80 -1.03 5.39 -12.98
CA HIS A 80 -0.88 6.29 -14.12
C HIS A 80 -2.16 6.37 -14.96
N ARG A 81 -2.80 5.23 -15.28
CA ARG A 81 -4.06 5.23 -16.03
C ARG A 81 -5.17 5.99 -15.29
N LEU A 82 -5.28 5.79 -13.97
CA LEU A 82 -6.22 6.53 -13.14
C LEU A 82 -5.94 8.04 -13.16
N PHE A 83 -4.67 8.46 -13.13
CA PHE A 83 -4.32 9.88 -13.26
C PHE A 83 -4.74 10.47 -14.61
N GLN A 84 -4.60 9.72 -15.71
CA GLN A 84 -5.01 10.18 -17.04
C GLN A 84 -6.53 10.30 -17.21
N TRP A 85 -7.30 9.41 -16.56
CA TRP A 85 -8.75 9.42 -16.63
C TRP A 85 -9.39 10.43 -15.67
N VAL A 86 -8.96 10.43 -14.41
CA VAL A 86 -9.55 11.29 -13.37
C VAL A 86 -9.00 12.71 -13.45
N ARG A 87 -7.76 12.88 -13.90
CA ARG A 87 -7.04 14.17 -13.95
C ARG A 87 -7.14 14.96 -12.64
N PRO A 88 -6.77 14.34 -11.50
CA PRO A 88 -6.90 14.99 -10.20
C PRO A 88 -5.98 16.20 -10.10
N GLN A 89 -6.38 17.24 -9.37
CA GLN A 89 -5.47 18.30 -8.94
C GLN A 89 -4.61 17.86 -7.76
N LEU A 90 -5.16 16.97 -6.92
CA LEU A 90 -4.55 16.40 -5.73
C LEU A 90 -4.90 14.92 -5.62
N SER A 91 -3.89 14.07 -5.36
CA SER A 91 -4.06 12.66 -5.02
C SER A 91 -3.43 12.38 -3.65
N ILE A 92 -4.10 11.58 -2.82
CA ILE A 92 -3.65 11.25 -1.46
C ILE A 92 -3.32 9.77 -1.39
N PHE A 93 -2.11 9.44 -0.93
CA PHE A 93 -1.67 8.07 -0.70
C PHE A 93 -1.17 7.90 0.73
N GLY A 94 -1.51 6.79 1.37
CA GLY A 94 -1.18 6.54 2.78
C GLY A 94 0.32 6.30 3.01
N ARG A 95 0.87 6.90 4.07
CA ARG A 95 2.26 6.67 4.53
C ARG A 95 2.54 5.22 4.94
N LYS A 96 1.51 4.42 5.19
CA LYS A 96 1.62 2.98 5.46
C LYS A 96 2.44 2.28 4.38
N ASP A 97 2.13 2.56 3.12
CA ASP A 97 2.77 1.94 1.95
C ASP A 97 3.89 2.86 1.44
N ALA A 98 4.89 3.12 2.29
CA ALA A 98 5.92 4.13 2.06
C ALA A 98 6.69 3.94 0.73
N GLN A 99 7.04 2.69 0.38
CA GLN A 99 7.70 2.39 -0.89
C GLN A 99 6.79 2.69 -2.10
N GLN A 100 5.50 2.35 -2.02
CA GLN A 100 4.53 2.64 -3.06
C GLN A 100 4.40 4.16 -3.27
N LEU A 101 4.22 4.92 -2.19
CA LEU A 101 4.11 6.37 -2.24
C LEU A 101 5.35 7.01 -2.88
N TRP A 102 6.54 6.54 -2.51
CA TRP A 102 7.79 7.01 -3.11
C TRP A 102 7.84 6.71 -4.61
N LEU A 103 7.52 5.48 -5.02
CA LEU A 103 7.53 5.07 -6.43
C LEU A 103 6.51 5.85 -7.27
N ILE A 104 5.32 6.12 -6.73
CA ILE A 104 4.29 6.90 -7.42
C ILE A 104 4.73 8.36 -7.60
N ARG A 105 5.31 8.97 -6.57
CA ARG A 105 5.88 10.33 -6.67
C ARG A 105 7.00 10.37 -7.70
N ARG A 106 7.89 9.37 -7.69
CA ARG A 106 8.98 9.30 -8.66
C ARG A 106 8.47 9.13 -10.09
N MET A 107 7.49 8.25 -10.31
CA MET A 107 6.83 8.08 -11.60
C MET A 107 6.18 9.39 -12.08
N ALA A 108 5.50 10.11 -11.20
CA ALA A 108 4.86 11.38 -11.55
C ALA A 108 5.88 12.45 -11.95
N GLU A 109 7.00 12.54 -11.23
CA GLU A 109 8.12 13.42 -11.57
C GLU A 109 8.74 13.03 -12.93
N ASP A 110 9.08 11.76 -13.13
CA ASP A 110 9.74 11.26 -14.34
C ASP A 110 8.87 11.40 -15.60
N LEU A 111 7.54 11.31 -15.44
CA LEU A 111 6.57 11.47 -16.54
C LEU A 111 6.02 12.89 -16.68
N GLY A 112 6.50 13.85 -15.89
CA GLY A 112 6.08 15.26 -15.98
C GLY A 112 4.62 15.50 -15.60
N LEU A 113 4.06 14.73 -14.67
CA LEU A 113 2.68 14.91 -14.20
C LEU A 113 2.60 16.07 -13.22
N ALA A 114 1.78 17.07 -13.53
CA ALA A 114 1.74 18.35 -12.80
C ALA A 114 0.85 18.37 -11.53
N HIS A 115 0.19 17.26 -11.18
CA HIS A 115 -0.74 17.22 -10.05
C HIS A 115 -0.04 16.96 -8.72
N GLN A 116 -0.65 17.41 -7.63
CA GLN A 116 -0.09 17.26 -6.28
C GLN A 116 -0.30 15.83 -5.76
N ILE A 117 0.72 15.26 -5.11
CA ILE A 117 0.67 13.93 -4.50
C ILE A 117 1.02 14.04 -3.02
N GLU A 118 0.01 13.96 -2.17
CA GLU A 118 0.13 14.13 -0.73
C GLU A 118 0.19 12.80 0.03
N ALA A 119 0.91 12.85 1.15
CA ALA A 119 1.15 11.72 2.02
C ALA A 119 0.12 11.70 3.16
N GLY A 120 -0.95 10.92 3.01
CA GLY A 120 -1.95 10.70 4.05
C GLY A 120 -1.35 10.03 5.30
N PRO A 121 -1.81 10.38 6.51
CA PRO A 121 -1.26 9.83 7.74
C PRO A 121 -1.47 8.30 7.82
N LEU A 122 -0.59 7.63 8.58
CA LEU A 122 -0.81 6.25 8.95
C LEU A 122 -1.89 6.19 10.04
N ILE A 123 -3.07 5.68 9.68
CA ILE A 123 -4.16 5.46 10.64
C ILE A 123 -4.00 4.09 11.30
N ARG A 124 -4.29 4.03 12.60
CA ARG A 124 -4.20 2.83 13.42
C ARG A 124 -5.53 2.56 14.10
N ASP A 125 -5.84 1.28 14.30
CA ASP A 125 -6.89 0.85 15.22
C ASP A 125 -6.54 1.28 16.65
N PRO A 126 -7.50 1.31 17.61
CA PRO A 126 -7.24 1.74 18.99
C PRO A 126 -6.15 0.96 19.72
N ASP A 127 -5.90 -0.29 19.30
CA ASP A 127 -4.83 -1.16 19.83
C ASP A 127 -3.44 -0.84 19.26
N GLY A 128 -3.35 0.09 18.30
CA GLY A 128 -2.12 0.53 17.65
C GLY A 128 -1.78 -0.23 16.37
N LEU A 129 -2.54 -1.24 15.96
CA LEU A 129 -2.32 -1.93 14.70
C LEU A 129 -2.59 -0.98 13.52
N ALA A 130 -1.72 -0.99 12.51
CA ALA A 130 -1.97 -0.21 11.30
C ALA A 130 -3.25 -0.70 10.61
N MET A 131 -4.15 0.22 10.24
CA MET A 131 -5.37 -0.16 9.54
C MET A 131 -5.05 -0.81 8.19
N SER A 132 -5.72 -1.92 7.90
CA SER A 132 -5.55 -2.69 6.67
C SER A 132 -6.83 -3.47 6.40
N SER A 133 -7.32 -3.47 5.15
CA SER A 133 -8.42 -4.36 4.76
C SER A 133 -8.08 -5.83 5.03
N ARG A 134 -6.79 -6.19 4.95
CA ARG A 134 -6.29 -7.54 5.26
C ARG A 134 -6.31 -7.91 6.75
N ASN A 135 -6.57 -6.97 7.66
CA ASN A 135 -6.72 -7.30 9.08
C ASN A 135 -7.94 -8.21 9.33
N ILE A 136 -8.90 -8.27 8.39
CA ILE A 136 -10.06 -9.18 8.46
C ILE A 136 -9.68 -10.66 8.39
N TYR A 137 -8.52 -10.98 7.83
CA TYR A 137 -8.05 -12.37 7.74
C TYR A 137 -7.46 -12.87 9.06
N LEU A 138 -7.11 -11.97 9.97
CA LEU A 138 -6.48 -12.33 11.23
C LEU A 138 -7.53 -12.91 12.18
N SER A 139 -7.26 -14.11 12.68
CA SER A 139 -7.90 -14.61 13.89
C SER A 139 -7.58 -13.70 15.09
N GLU A 140 -8.30 -13.89 16.19
CA GLU A 140 -8.07 -13.11 17.42
C GLU A 140 -6.63 -13.29 17.95
N GLU A 141 -6.07 -14.49 17.81
CA GLU A 141 -4.70 -14.80 18.21
C GLU A 141 -3.66 -14.13 17.31
N GLU A 142 -3.83 -14.26 15.98
CA GLU A 142 -2.95 -13.59 15.01
C GLU A 142 -3.03 -12.07 15.13
N ARG A 143 -4.21 -11.51 15.43
CA ARG A 143 -4.37 -10.08 15.69
C ARG A 143 -3.56 -9.63 16.91
N ARG A 144 -3.62 -10.39 18.01
CA ARG A 144 -2.80 -10.10 19.20
C ARG A 144 -1.31 -10.18 18.88
N ALA A 145 -0.88 -11.17 18.11
CA ALA A 145 0.52 -11.33 17.69
C ALA A 145 0.98 -10.17 16.78
N ALA A 146 0.13 -9.72 15.85
CA ALA A 146 0.42 -8.62 14.92
C ALA A 146 0.73 -7.29 15.62
N LEU A 147 0.29 -7.10 16.87
CA LEU A 147 0.62 -5.91 17.69
C LEU A 147 2.10 -5.82 18.06
N ALA A 148 2.87 -6.91 17.94
CA ALA A 148 4.31 -6.86 18.16
C ALA A 148 5.01 -5.95 17.14
N LEU A 149 4.55 -5.92 15.88
CA LEU A 149 5.14 -5.08 14.83
C LEU A 149 5.13 -3.58 15.19
N PRO A 150 3.97 -2.93 15.48
CA PRO A 150 3.97 -1.52 15.83
C PRO A 150 4.71 -1.23 17.14
N ARG A 151 4.70 -2.15 18.12
CA ARG A 151 5.45 -1.98 19.38
C ARG A 151 6.95 -1.97 19.13
N THR A 152 7.46 -2.95 18.38
CA THR A 152 8.88 -3.02 18.02
C THR A 152 9.30 -1.76 17.26
N LEU A 153 8.53 -1.33 16.26
CA LEU A 153 8.83 -0.11 15.51
C LEU A 153 8.87 1.14 16.40
N GLN A 154 7.99 1.26 17.41
CA GLN A 154 8.00 2.38 18.36
C GLN A 154 9.28 2.39 19.22
N VAL A 155 9.70 1.22 19.71
CA VAL A 155 10.94 1.09 20.50
C VAL A 155 12.16 1.50 19.66
N LEU A 156 12.28 0.98 18.44
CA LEU A 156 13.39 1.30 17.56
C LEU A 156 13.39 2.78 17.16
N ALA A 157 12.22 3.35 16.88
CA ALA A 157 12.09 4.78 16.60
C ALA A 157 12.54 5.64 17.78
N ARG A 158 12.21 5.24 19.02
CA ARG A 158 12.63 5.99 20.22
C ARG A 158 14.15 5.99 20.38
N ARG A 159 14.79 4.84 20.19
CA ARG A 159 16.26 4.70 20.26
C ARG A 159 16.99 5.58 19.24
N ILE A 160 16.47 5.61 18.01
CA ILE A 160 17.00 6.49 16.96
C ILE A 160 16.87 7.96 17.38
N LEU A 161 15.72 8.36 17.92
CA LEU A 161 15.50 9.73 18.41
C LEU A 161 16.37 10.07 19.62
N ASP A 162 16.75 9.08 20.42
CA ASP A 162 17.66 9.22 21.57
C ASP A 162 19.15 9.20 21.14
N GLY A 163 19.45 9.12 19.83
CA GLY A 163 20.78 9.31 19.27
C GLY A 163 21.48 8.03 18.82
N GLU A 164 20.82 6.87 18.86
CA GLU A 164 21.38 5.65 18.29
C GLU A 164 21.36 5.68 16.75
N GLU A 165 22.45 5.22 16.14
CA GLU A 165 22.57 5.15 14.68
C GLU A 165 21.53 4.18 14.08
N PRO A 166 20.68 4.62 13.12
CA PRO A 166 19.61 3.79 12.57
C PRO A 166 20.07 2.43 12.03
N PHE A 167 21.27 2.36 11.48
CA PHE A 167 21.82 1.12 10.94
C PHE A 167 22.17 0.11 12.04
N ALA A 168 22.60 0.57 13.22
CA ALA A 168 22.91 -0.29 14.35
C ALA A 168 21.64 -0.94 14.94
N VAL A 169 20.53 -0.21 14.91
CA VAL A 169 19.23 -0.65 15.47
C VAL A 169 18.49 -1.62 14.52
N ARG A 170 18.88 -1.68 13.24
CA ARG A 170 18.21 -2.51 12.21
C ARG A 170 18.28 -4.01 12.49
N GLU A 171 19.42 -4.51 12.96
CA GLU A 171 19.62 -5.95 13.19
C GLU A 171 18.71 -6.49 14.31
N GLU A 172 18.28 -5.61 15.21
CA GLU A 172 17.37 -5.95 16.30
C GLU A 172 15.91 -6.02 15.87
N LEU A 173 15.52 -5.34 14.78
CA LEU A 173 14.19 -5.49 14.17
C LEU A 173 13.94 -6.96 13.80
N TRP A 174 14.94 -7.61 13.19
CA TRP A 174 14.82 -9.00 12.74
C TRP A 174 14.85 -10.00 13.89
N ARG A 175 15.61 -9.73 14.96
CA ARG A 175 15.52 -10.57 16.18
C ARG A 175 14.18 -10.42 16.88
N GLY A 176 13.73 -9.19 17.11
CA GLY A 176 12.47 -8.92 17.82
C GLY A 176 11.23 -9.41 17.08
N LEU A 177 11.28 -9.48 15.74
CA LEU A 177 10.21 -10.07 14.92
C LEU A 177 10.36 -11.59 14.76
N GLY A 178 11.59 -12.11 14.66
CA GLY A 178 11.85 -13.54 14.46
C GLY A 178 11.65 -14.43 15.70
N GLU A 179 11.55 -13.83 16.90
CA GLU A 179 11.20 -14.54 18.13
C GLU A 179 9.68 -14.67 18.35
N LEU A 180 8.86 -14.14 17.43
CA LEU A 180 7.40 -14.25 17.51
C LEU A 180 6.96 -15.57 16.87
N PRO A 181 6.36 -16.50 17.61
CA PRO A 181 6.04 -17.86 17.12
C PRO A 181 4.99 -17.93 15.99
N LEU A 182 4.49 -16.79 15.53
CA LEU A 182 3.37 -16.65 14.58
C LEU A 182 3.66 -15.71 13.40
N LEU A 183 4.92 -15.28 13.21
CA LEU A 183 5.40 -14.51 12.04
C LEU A 183 6.51 -15.28 11.33
#